data_AF-A0A0A0V1K5-F1
#
_entry.id   AF-A0A0A0V1K5-F1
#
_cell.length_a   1.000
_cell.length_b   1.000
_cell.length_c   1.000
_cell.angle_alpha   90.00
_cell.angle_beta   90.00
_cell.angle_gamma   90.00
#
_symmetry.space_group_name_H-M   'P 1'
#
loop_
_entity.id
_entity.type
_entity.pdbx_description
1 polymer ?
#
loop_
_entity_poly.entity_id
_entity_poly.type
_entity_poly.pdbx_seq_one_letter_code
_entity_poly.pdbx_strand_id
1 'polypeptide(L)'
;MVKLIDNNKAVEISINEWDDESKQYGYDWAADFFEVGSLRQVPNLSDYTDADLAELGLPPRAVIQLDDVVEPSGRIIDGIGTFGCDDDGYLVNDVDYCIEQANDMVAGIGDFAVDGPQPNQVVDVTELDRSAYPATL
;
A
#
# COMPACT_ATOMS: atom_id res chain seq x y z
N MET A 1 0.68 -2.49 -9.24
CA MET A 1 1.49 -2.34 -8.02
C MET A 1 0.58 -1.82 -6.92
N VAL A 2 0.77 -2.32 -5.70
CA VAL A 2 -0.03 -1.96 -4.53
C VAL A 2 0.86 -1.23 -3.55
N LYS A 3 0.35 -0.20 -2.90
CA LYS A 3 1.08 0.52 -1.86
C LYS A 3 0.52 0.11 -0.49
N LEU A 4 1.35 -0.50 0.35
CA LEU A 4 0.98 -0.94 1.70
C LEU A 4 1.61 -0.02 2.73
N ILE A 5 0.79 0.47 3.67
CA ILE A 5 1.16 1.48 4.65
C ILE A 5 0.82 0.97 6.04
N ASP A 6 1.78 1.01 6.97
CA ASP A 6 1.54 0.88 8.41
C ASP A 6 2.03 2.14 9.15
N ASN A 7 2.22 2.08 10.47
CA ASN A 7 2.72 3.24 11.24
C ASN A 7 4.21 3.54 11.05
N ASN A 8 5.00 2.57 10.62
CA ASN A 8 6.46 2.63 10.57
C ASN A 8 6.99 2.72 9.13
N LYS A 9 6.30 2.11 8.17
CA LYS A 9 6.75 1.91 6.79
C LYS A 9 5.63 2.15 5.78
N ALA A 10 6.07 2.55 4.61
CA ALA A 10 5.27 2.63 3.40
C ALA A 10 6.07 1.90 2.31
N VAL A 11 5.45 0.98 1.61
CA VAL A 11 6.10 0.26 0.51
C VAL A 11 5.17 0.17 -0.68
N GLU A 12 5.76 0.14 -1.86
CA GLU A 12 5.11 -0.33 -3.07
C GLU A 12 5.55 -1.78 -3.30
N ILE A 13 4.59 -2.67 -3.45
CA ILE A 13 4.80 -4.09 -3.68
C ILE A 13 4.09 -4.50 -4.97
N SER A 14 4.79 -5.25 -5.80
CA SER A 14 4.19 -5.99 -6.91
C SER A 14 4.48 -7.46 -6.73
N ILE A 15 3.55 -8.27 -7.23
CA ILE A 15 3.83 -9.68 -7.37
C ILE A 15 3.44 -10.11 -8.77
N ASN A 16 4.43 -10.58 -9.53
CA ASN A 16 4.29 -10.86 -10.95
C ASN A 16 4.74 -12.27 -11.25
N GLU A 17 4.01 -12.95 -12.14
CA GLU A 17 4.45 -14.24 -12.66
C GLU A 17 5.47 -14.02 -13.79
N TRP A 18 6.62 -14.68 -13.72
CA TRP A 18 7.56 -14.72 -14.84
C TRP A 18 7.12 -15.77 -15.87
N ASP A 19 6.84 -15.32 -17.09
CA ASP A 19 6.54 -16.22 -18.21
C ASP A 19 7.82 -16.54 -19.00
N ASP A 20 8.27 -17.79 -18.89
CA ASP A 20 9.46 -18.28 -19.57
C ASP A 20 9.30 -18.44 -21.08
N GLU A 21 8.08 -18.55 -21.61
CA GLU A 21 7.82 -18.64 -23.05
C GLU A 21 7.89 -17.27 -23.71
N SER A 22 7.23 -16.27 -23.12
CA SER A 22 7.20 -14.91 -23.65
C SER A 22 8.34 -14.00 -23.16
N LYS A 23 9.14 -14.46 -22.19
CA LYS A 23 10.28 -13.74 -21.60
C LYS A 23 9.91 -12.36 -21.04
N GLN A 24 8.75 -12.28 -20.41
CA GLN A 24 8.21 -11.06 -19.81
C GLN A 24 7.45 -11.39 -18.53
N TYR A 25 7.22 -10.36 -17.71
CA TYR A 25 6.35 -10.46 -16.54
C TYR A 25 4.88 -10.45 -16.96
N GLY A 26 4.09 -11.31 -16.32
CA GLY A 26 2.65 -11.36 -16.40
C GLY A 26 1.96 -10.32 -15.52
N TYR A 27 0.67 -10.53 -15.29
CA TYR A 27 -0.18 -9.63 -14.50
C TYR A 27 0.33 -9.49 -13.06
N ASP A 28 0.17 -8.30 -12.48
CA ASP A 28 0.48 -8.04 -11.08
C ASP A 28 -0.72 -8.42 -10.21
N TRP A 29 -0.54 -9.44 -9.38
CA TRP A 29 -1.58 -10.04 -8.54
C TRP A 29 -1.51 -9.59 -7.07
N ALA A 30 -0.67 -8.60 -6.75
CA ALA A 30 -0.56 -8.06 -5.39
C ALA A 30 -1.92 -7.60 -4.82
N ALA A 31 -2.76 -6.98 -5.65
CA ALA A 31 -4.07 -6.47 -5.22
C ALA A 31 -5.01 -7.60 -4.77
N ASP A 32 -5.01 -8.70 -5.51
CA ASP A 32 -5.81 -9.88 -5.19
C ASP A 32 -5.24 -10.63 -3.98
N PHE A 33 -3.90 -10.76 -3.90
CA PHE A 33 -3.22 -11.44 -2.81
C PHE A 33 -3.48 -10.81 -1.44
N PHE A 34 -3.41 -9.49 -1.36
CA PHE A 34 -3.63 -8.75 -0.12
C PHE A 34 -5.09 -8.35 0.11
N GLU A 35 -6.01 -8.79 -0.76
CA GLU A 35 -7.44 -8.46 -0.71
C GLU A 35 -7.71 -6.96 -0.51
N VAL A 36 -6.97 -6.10 -1.22
CA VAL A 36 -6.91 -4.66 -0.95
C VAL A 36 -8.27 -3.95 -1.05
N GLY A 37 -9.22 -4.53 -1.78
CA GLY A 37 -10.60 -4.04 -1.84
C GLY A 37 -11.35 -4.06 -0.50
N SER A 38 -10.82 -4.77 0.50
CA SER A 38 -11.35 -4.81 1.87
C SER A 38 -10.61 -3.86 2.83
N LEU A 39 -9.49 -3.29 2.41
CA LEU A 39 -8.61 -2.47 3.25
C LEU A 39 -9.02 -0.99 3.23
N ARG A 40 -8.67 -0.29 4.31
CA ARG A 40 -8.88 1.17 4.40
C ARG A 40 -7.86 1.88 3.51
N GLN A 41 -8.32 2.74 2.62
CA GLN A 41 -7.46 3.56 1.78
C GLN A 41 -6.79 4.68 2.58
N VAL A 42 -5.56 5.02 2.20
CA VAL A 42 -4.72 6.06 2.79
C VAL A 42 -4.28 6.99 1.66
N PRO A 43 -4.67 8.28 1.69
CA PRO A 43 -4.33 9.19 0.61
C PRO A 43 -2.84 9.52 0.60
N ASN A 44 -2.29 9.71 -0.60
CA ASN A 44 -0.94 10.23 -0.75
C ASN A 44 -0.93 11.77 -0.69
N LEU A 45 -0.13 12.32 0.23
CA LEU A 45 0.02 13.77 0.45
C LEU A 45 1.36 14.31 -0.06
N SER A 46 2.12 13.57 -0.86
CA SER A 46 3.43 14.01 -1.38
C SER A 46 3.37 15.32 -2.17
N ASP A 47 2.22 15.57 -2.80
CA ASP A 47 1.99 16.74 -3.64
C ASP A 47 1.50 17.96 -2.85
N TYR A 48 1.22 17.80 -1.54
CA TYR A 48 0.68 18.86 -0.68
C TYR A 48 1.75 19.39 0.27
N THR A 49 1.97 20.71 0.23
CA THR A 49 2.78 21.38 1.23
C THR A 49 1.98 21.64 2.51
N ASP A 50 2.66 21.91 3.63
CA ASP A 50 1.99 22.32 4.87
C ASP A 50 1.11 23.57 4.69
N ALA A 51 1.45 24.45 3.73
CA ALA A 51 0.63 25.61 3.40
C ALA A 51 -0.68 25.20 2.70
N ASP A 52 -0.61 24.26 1.75
CA ASP A 52 -1.79 23.72 1.05
C ASP A 52 -2.73 23.01 2.05
N LEU A 53 -2.17 22.21 2.96
CA LEU A 53 -2.93 21.56 4.03
C LEU A 53 -3.59 22.59 4.97
N ALA A 54 -2.87 23.65 5.34
CA ALA A 54 -3.42 24.70 6.18
C ALA A 54 -4.57 25.47 5.51
N GLU A 55 -4.52 25.69 4.19
CA GLU A 55 -5.64 26.27 3.42
C GLU A 55 -6.88 25.38 3.44
N LEU A 56 -6.70 24.06 3.55
CA LEU A 56 -7.77 23.07 3.75
C LEU A 56 -8.21 22.93 5.21
N GLY A 57 -7.61 23.68 6.13
CA GLY A 57 -7.89 23.58 7.57
C GLY A 57 -7.33 22.32 8.23
N LEU A 58 -6.40 21.63 7.57
CA LEU A 58 -5.74 20.43 8.05
C LEU A 58 -4.46 20.78 8.82
N PRO A 59 -4.03 19.92 9.76
CA PRO A 59 -2.76 20.09 10.43
C PRO A 59 -1.57 19.83 9.48
N PRO A 60 -0.35 20.25 9.86
CA PRO A 60 0.86 19.95 9.08
C PRO A 60 1.07 18.46 8.87
N ARG A 61 1.72 18.09 7.76
CA ARG A 61 1.93 16.68 7.36
C ARG A 61 2.65 15.86 8.44
N ALA A 62 3.48 16.50 9.26
CA ALA A 62 4.20 15.85 10.35
C ALA A 62 3.31 15.32 11.49
N VAL A 63 2.08 15.81 11.63
CA VAL A 63 1.16 15.43 12.72
C VAL A 63 -0.23 15.03 12.23
N ILE A 64 -0.49 15.13 10.92
CA ILE A 64 -1.77 14.77 10.31
C ILE A 64 -2.06 13.28 10.51
N GLN A 65 -3.26 13.01 10.99
CA GLN A 65 -3.78 11.66 11.18
C GLN A 65 -4.69 11.28 10.01
N LEU A 66 -4.84 9.98 9.79
CA LEU A 66 -5.74 9.45 8.78
C LEU A 66 -7.19 9.90 9.04
N ASP A 67 -7.58 10.02 10.31
CA ASP A 67 -8.90 10.51 10.69
C ASP A 67 -9.08 12.03 10.45
N ASP A 68 -8.00 12.80 10.31
CA ASP A 68 -8.08 14.21 9.91
C ASP A 68 -8.41 14.37 8.43
N VAL A 69 -8.09 13.36 7.61
CA VAL A 69 -8.31 13.35 6.16
C VAL A 69 -9.44 12.42 5.73
N VAL A 70 -10.03 11.66 6.66
CA VAL A 70 -11.13 10.73 6.41
C VAL A 70 -12.37 11.18 7.16
N GLU A 71 -13.49 11.32 6.44
CA GLU A 71 -14.79 11.60 7.03
C GLU A 71 -15.21 10.49 8.02
N PRO A 72 -16.09 10.80 8.99
CA PRO A 72 -16.70 9.79 9.86
C PRO A 72 -17.45 8.67 9.11
N SER A 73 -17.78 8.89 7.84
CA SER A 73 -18.39 7.92 6.94
C SER A 73 -17.41 6.85 6.43
N GLY A 74 -16.10 6.98 6.72
CA GLY A 74 -15.03 6.16 6.18
C GLY A 74 -14.61 6.53 4.76
N ARG A 75 -15.22 7.58 4.19
CA ARG A 75 -14.81 8.17 2.91
C ARG A 75 -13.75 9.23 3.15
N ILE A 76 -12.76 9.32 2.28
CA ILE A 76 -11.75 10.36 2.38
C ILE A 76 -12.42 11.73 2.09
N ILE A 77 -12.07 12.79 2.82
CA ILE A 77 -12.76 14.10 2.81
C ILE A 77 -12.86 14.66 1.39
N ASP A 78 -14.08 14.97 0.94
CA ASP A 78 -14.34 15.63 -0.33
C ASP A 78 -13.66 17.02 -0.36
N GLY A 79 -12.56 17.13 -1.10
CA GLY A 79 -11.75 18.36 -1.18
C GLY A 79 -10.23 18.17 -1.28
N ILE A 80 -9.68 17.00 -0.93
CA ILE A 80 -8.24 16.66 -1.07
C ILE A 80 -7.97 16.03 -2.46
N GLY A 81 -8.51 16.65 -3.52
CA GLY A 81 -8.40 16.11 -4.87
C GLY A 81 -9.23 14.83 -5.08
N THR A 82 -9.46 14.48 -6.34
CA THR A 82 -10.26 13.31 -6.72
C THR A 82 -9.53 12.03 -6.29
N PHE A 83 -9.99 11.37 -5.22
CA PHE A 83 -9.49 10.05 -4.83
C PHE A 83 -9.62 9.05 -5.98
N GLY A 84 -8.62 8.19 -6.12
CA GLY A 84 -8.41 7.34 -7.30
C GLY A 84 -7.18 7.72 -8.11
N CYS A 85 -6.20 8.39 -7.51
CA CYS A 85 -4.87 8.47 -8.09
C CYS A 85 -4.18 7.11 -7.89
N ASP A 86 -3.41 6.64 -8.88
CA ASP A 86 -2.68 5.36 -8.81
C ASP A 86 -1.66 5.29 -7.65
N ASP A 87 -1.50 6.40 -6.92
CA ASP A 87 -0.54 6.58 -5.83
C ASP A 87 -1.11 6.48 -4.40
N ASP A 88 -2.42 6.30 -4.25
CA ASP A 88 -3.04 6.04 -2.95
C ASP A 88 -2.60 4.68 -2.38
N GLY A 89 -2.48 4.61 -1.06
CA GLY A 89 -2.07 3.42 -0.32
C GLY A 89 -3.22 2.71 0.38
N TYR A 90 -2.91 1.53 0.92
CA TYR A 90 -3.82 0.73 1.75
C TYR A 90 -3.21 0.51 3.12
N LEU A 91 -4.02 0.78 4.16
CA LEU A 91 -3.63 0.57 5.55
C LEU A 91 -3.59 -0.92 5.86
N VAL A 92 -2.43 -1.38 6.32
CA VAL A 92 -2.22 -2.73 6.86
C VAL A 92 -1.77 -2.65 8.31
N ASN A 93 -1.88 -3.78 9.02
CA ASN A 93 -1.44 -3.85 10.40
C ASN A 93 0.09 -3.85 10.52
N ASP A 94 0.76 -4.56 9.61
CA ASP A 94 2.21 -4.75 9.61
C ASP A 94 2.67 -5.00 8.16
N VAL A 95 3.43 -4.05 7.62
CA VAL A 95 3.99 -4.11 6.27
C VAL A 95 5.06 -5.20 6.17
N ASP A 96 5.86 -5.40 7.22
CA ASP A 96 6.91 -6.41 7.21
C ASP A 96 6.31 -7.82 7.14
N TYR A 97 5.22 -8.06 7.89
CA TYR A 97 4.48 -9.31 7.78
C TYR A 97 3.90 -9.55 6.37
N CYS A 98 3.36 -8.51 5.71
CA CYS A 98 2.87 -8.63 4.34
C CYS A 98 3.98 -8.99 3.33
N ILE A 99 5.18 -8.40 3.50
CA ILE A 99 6.34 -8.72 2.67
C ILE A 99 6.82 -10.15 2.93
N GLU A 100 6.90 -10.57 4.19
CA GLU A 100 7.26 -11.95 4.56
C GLU A 100 6.28 -12.95 3.96
N GLN A 101 4.98 -12.71 4.10
CA GLN A 101 3.93 -13.57 3.55
C GLN A 101 4.04 -13.74 2.03
N ALA A 102 4.32 -12.65 1.29
CA ALA A 102 4.52 -12.71 -0.15
C ALA A 102 5.77 -13.54 -0.53
N ASN A 103 6.87 -13.38 0.20
CA ASN A 103 8.10 -14.15 -0.03
C ASN A 103 7.94 -15.63 0.35
N ASP A 104 7.22 -15.91 1.43
CA ASP A 104 6.90 -17.27 1.89
C ASP A 104 6.11 -18.04 0.84
N MET A 105 5.20 -17.36 0.13
CA MET A 105 4.44 -17.94 -0.98
C MET A 105 5.33 -18.33 -2.16
N VAL A 106 6.32 -17.52 -2.51
CA VAL A 106 7.29 -17.84 -3.58
C VAL A 106 8.14 -19.05 -3.17
N ALA A 107 8.59 -19.08 -1.91
CA ALA A 107 9.48 -20.12 -1.39
C ALA A 107 8.75 -21.40 -0.94
N GLY A 108 7.43 -21.37 -0.74
CA GLY A 108 6.65 -22.49 -0.21
C GLY A 108 7.02 -22.82 1.23
N ILE A 109 7.32 -21.80 2.03
CA ILE A 109 7.68 -21.91 3.45
C ILE A 109 6.67 -21.14 4.30
N GLY A 110 6.84 -21.16 5.62
CA GLY A 110 5.98 -20.42 6.55
C GLY A 110 4.51 -20.73 6.35
N ASP A 111 3.70 -19.69 6.10
CA ASP A 111 2.25 -19.82 5.89
C ASP A 111 1.89 -20.64 4.64
N PHE A 112 2.82 -20.81 3.70
CA PHE A 112 2.64 -21.59 2.46
C PHE A 112 3.33 -22.96 2.50
N ALA A 113 3.82 -23.40 3.66
CA ALA A 113 4.48 -24.71 3.80
C ALA A 113 3.56 -25.91 3.50
N VAL A 114 2.23 -25.74 3.64
CA VAL A 114 1.23 -26.79 3.37
C VAL A 114 0.82 -26.81 1.89
N ASP A 115 0.64 -25.64 1.30
CA ASP A 115 0.19 -25.49 -0.10
C ASP A 115 1.35 -25.65 -1.10
N GLY A 116 2.58 -25.47 -0.63
CA GLY A 116 3.79 -25.57 -1.44
C GLY A 116 4.14 -24.26 -2.17
N PRO A 117 5.32 -24.20 -2.79
CA PRO A 117 5.79 -22.99 -3.46
C PRO A 117 4.95 -22.67 -4.69
N GLN A 118 4.88 -21.38 -5.03
CA GLN A 118 4.45 -20.89 -6.34
C GLN A 118 5.69 -20.43 -7.14
N PRO A 119 6.41 -21.38 -7.79
CA PRO A 119 7.82 -21.21 -8.16
C PRO A 119 8.13 -20.25 -9.33
N ASN A 120 7.13 -19.63 -9.96
CA ASN A 120 7.33 -18.66 -11.05
C ASN A 120 7.01 -17.23 -10.64
N GLN A 121 6.75 -17.02 -9.36
CA GLN A 121 6.35 -15.74 -8.83
C GLN A 121 7.57 -14.91 -8.41
N VAL A 122 7.54 -13.63 -8.75
CA VAL A 122 8.56 -12.66 -8.40
C VAL A 122 7.90 -11.55 -7.58
N VAL A 123 8.40 -11.35 -6.37
CA VAL A 123 7.99 -10.27 -5.47
C VAL A 123 9.00 -9.14 -5.61
N ASP A 124 8.54 -7.94 -5.97
CA ASP A 124 9.34 -6.72 -5.97
C ASP A 124 8.80 -5.76 -4.91
N VAL A 125 9.70 -5.19 -4.11
CA VAL A 125 9.36 -4.29 -3.00
C VAL A 125 10.23 -3.05 -3.10
N THR A 126 9.58 -1.89 -3.15
CA THR A 126 10.23 -0.58 -3.10
C THR A 126 9.76 0.17 -1.86
N GLU A 127 10.70 0.62 -1.03
CA GLU A 127 10.37 1.49 0.10
C GLU A 127 9.97 2.89 -0.37
N LEU A 128 8.90 3.43 0.21
CA LEU A 128 8.37 4.76 -0.08
C LEU A 128 8.63 5.72 1.10
N ASP A 129 8.50 7.02 0.84
CA ASP A 129 8.54 8.03 1.91
C ASP A 129 7.31 7.89 2.82
N ARG A 130 7.50 7.31 4.01
CA ARG A 130 6.42 7.17 5.00
C ARG A 130 5.77 8.50 5.37
N SER A 131 6.50 9.62 5.31
CA SER A 131 5.96 10.93 5.66
C SER A 131 4.99 11.49 4.62
N ALA A 132 4.93 10.89 3.42
CA ALA A 132 3.93 11.23 2.41
C ALA A 132 2.51 10.78 2.79
N TYR A 133 2.37 9.89 3.76
CA TYR A 133 1.08 9.34 4.17
C TYR A 133 0.72 9.81 5.59
N PRO A 134 -0.57 10.05 5.89
CA PRO A 134 -1.01 10.33 7.25
C PRO A 134 -0.58 9.27 8.26
N ALA A 135 -0.39 9.68 9.51
CA ALA A 135 -0.23 8.73 10.61
C ALA A 135 -1.56 8.02 10.89
N THR A 136 -1.53 6.79 11.40
CA THR A 136 -2.74 5.95 11.56
C THR A 136 -3.07 5.67 13.03
N LEU A 137 -2.52 6.47 13.96
CA LEU A 137 -2.62 6.32 15.43
C LEU A 137 -3.15 7.56 16.14
#